data_AF-A0AAV2R6X0-F1
#
_entry.id   AF-A0AAV2R6X0-F1
#
_cell.length_a   1.000
_cell.length_b   1.000
_cell.length_c   1.000
_cell.angle_alpha   90.00
_cell.angle_beta   90.00
_cell.angle_gamma   90.00
#
_symmetry.space_group_name_H-M   'P 1'
#
loop_
_entity.id
_entity.type
_entity.pdbx_description
1 polymer ?
#
loop_
_entity_poly.entity_id
_entity_poly.type
_entity_poly.pdbx_seq_one_letter_code
_entity_poly.pdbx_strand_id
1 'polypeptide(L)'
;MAHSNRSSMAVAETLAHEIGHNIGMEHDEEVLEGCSCSTGKCLMGAKGDEDDSNPRFLDWSDCSKKHLDKWLNKNFRNCLNNVPTAVIDIPQCGNGVVEIGEECDCGHAKECDTICCDTKTCRLTANATCAAGACCDLETCTPHPRGWKCREAREACDLPEFCRGGSNTRCPDDVTKMEGEPCPQGSCYHGRCGTYNLDEMCRALWGPTSNTVGKDSCR
;
A
#
# COMPACT_ATOMS: atom_id res chain seq x y z
N MET A 1 17.92 -8.50 -36.37
CA MET A 1 16.97 -8.37 -35.25
C MET A 1 17.31 -7.05 -34.57
N ALA A 2 16.45 -6.04 -34.72
CA ALA A 2 16.67 -4.74 -34.09
C ALA A 2 16.21 -4.84 -32.63
N HIS A 3 17.14 -4.78 -31.68
CA HIS A 3 16.78 -4.60 -30.28
C HIS A 3 16.29 -3.16 -30.12
N SER A 4 15.11 -3.00 -29.54
CA SER A 4 14.58 -1.70 -29.12
C SER A 4 15.56 -1.06 -28.14
N ASN A 5 16.11 0.09 -28.49
CA ASN A 5 17.09 0.83 -27.69
C ASN A 5 16.40 1.71 -26.65
N ARG A 6 15.44 1.14 -25.90
CA ARG A 6 14.76 1.87 -24.81
C ARG A 6 15.67 1.97 -23.60
N SER A 7 15.70 3.15 -22.98
CA SER A 7 16.46 3.35 -21.75
C SER A 7 15.86 2.52 -20.61
N SER A 8 16.69 2.09 -19.64
CA SER A 8 16.20 1.41 -18.44
C SER A 8 15.19 2.26 -17.66
N MET A 9 15.33 3.58 -17.74
CA MET A 9 14.41 4.53 -17.10
C MET A 9 13.04 4.55 -17.79
N ALA A 10 12.97 4.53 -19.12
CA ALA A 10 11.70 4.44 -19.84
C ALA A 10 10.95 3.12 -19.55
N VAL A 11 11.68 2.02 -19.37
CA VAL A 11 11.09 0.74 -18.92
C VAL A 11 10.58 0.85 -17.49
N ALA A 12 11.33 1.48 -16.58
CA ALA A 12 10.91 1.70 -15.20
C ALA A 12 9.68 2.61 -15.10
N GLU A 13 9.60 3.69 -15.90
CA GLU A 13 8.43 4.55 -16.00
C GLU A 13 7.20 3.76 -16.47
N THR A 14 7.34 2.96 -17.54
CA THR A 14 6.25 2.10 -18.03
C THR A 14 5.79 1.13 -16.95
N LEU A 15 6.73 0.46 -16.28
CA LEU A 15 6.39 -0.48 -15.20
C LEU A 15 5.66 0.22 -14.06
N ALA A 16 6.15 1.39 -13.64
CA ALA A 16 5.52 2.15 -12.58
C ALA A 16 4.11 2.59 -12.98
N HIS A 17 3.91 3.10 -14.20
CA HIS A 17 2.60 3.47 -14.77
C HIS A 17 1.60 2.30 -14.69
N GLU A 18 1.98 1.12 -15.17
CA GLU A 18 1.10 -0.07 -15.14
C GLU A 18 0.84 -0.58 -13.71
N ILE A 19 1.81 -0.45 -12.79
CA ILE A 19 1.58 -0.69 -11.35
C ILE A 19 0.56 0.31 -10.81
N GLY A 20 0.63 1.58 -11.22
CA GLY A 20 -0.35 2.62 -10.90
C GLY A 20 -1.77 2.22 -11.26
N HIS A 21 -1.98 1.68 -12.47
CA HIS A 21 -3.27 1.13 -12.88
C HIS A 21 -3.71 -0.05 -12.01
N ASN A 22 -2.81 -0.98 -11.66
CA ASN A 22 -3.14 -2.10 -10.76
C ASN A 22 -3.61 -1.64 -9.37
N ILE A 23 -3.15 -0.47 -8.90
CA ILE A 23 -3.54 0.15 -7.63
C ILE A 23 -4.59 1.27 -7.81
N GLY A 24 -5.33 1.24 -8.92
CA GLY A 24 -6.55 2.02 -9.11
C GLY A 24 -6.35 3.45 -9.59
N MET A 25 -5.17 3.81 -10.09
CA MET A 25 -4.93 5.10 -10.75
C MET A 25 -5.46 5.06 -12.19
N GLU A 26 -6.09 6.15 -12.61
CA GLU A 26 -6.52 6.42 -13.99
C GLU A 26 -5.59 7.44 -14.65
N HIS A 27 -5.73 7.67 -15.97
CA HIS A 27 -4.92 8.66 -16.68
C HIS A 27 -5.24 10.08 -16.24
N ASP A 28 -4.22 10.94 -16.21
CA ASP A 28 -4.34 12.32 -15.74
C ASP A 28 -5.27 13.17 -16.64
N GLU A 29 -5.39 12.83 -17.92
CA GLU A 29 -6.26 13.50 -18.90
C GLU A 29 -7.74 13.15 -18.76
N GLU A 30 -8.07 12.07 -18.04
CA GLU A 30 -9.46 11.64 -17.81
C GLU A 30 -10.13 12.47 -16.70
N VAL A 31 -9.36 13.25 -15.95
CA VAL A 31 -9.85 14.08 -14.85
C VAL A 31 -10.18 15.51 -15.31
N LEU A 32 -11.46 15.88 -15.21
CA LEU A 32 -12.00 17.16 -15.68
C LEU A 32 -11.37 18.42 -15.04
N GLU A 33 -10.89 18.33 -13.80
CA GLU A 33 -10.32 19.47 -13.05
C GLU A 33 -8.86 19.76 -13.41
N GLY A 34 -8.23 18.89 -14.21
CA GLY A 34 -6.81 18.95 -14.54
C GLY A 34 -5.92 18.47 -13.40
N CYS A 35 -4.87 17.73 -13.74
CA CYS A 35 -3.93 17.15 -12.79
C CYS A 35 -2.56 17.82 -12.90
N SER A 36 -1.83 17.85 -11.78
CA SER A 36 -0.53 18.51 -11.72
C SER A 36 0.50 17.73 -10.91
N CYS A 37 1.77 17.86 -11.28
CA CYS A 37 2.92 17.28 -10.61
C CYS A 37 4.12 18.23 -10.67
N SER A 38 5.11 18.01 -9.81
CA SER A 38 6.25 18.92 -9.65
C SER A 38 7.14 19.08 -10.89
N THR A 39 7.19 18.05 -11.75
CA THR A 39 8.01 18.01 -12.97
C THR A 39 7.29 18.56 -14.20
N GLY A 40 5.97 18.80 -14.11
CA GLY A 40 5.10 19.18 -15.23
C GLY A 40 4.76 18.05 -16.21
N LYS A 41 5.42 16.89 -16.11
CA LYS A 41 5.12 15.66 -16.86
C LYS A 41 4.89 14.53 -15.86
N CYS A 42 3.65 14.09 -15.73
CA CYS A 42 3.21 13.22 -14.64
C CYS A 42 3.15 11.77 -15.07
N LEU A 43 3.46 10.85 -14.17
CA LEU A 43 3.62 9.43 -14.48
C LEU A 43 2.37 8.77 -15.06
N MET A 44 1.16 9.27 -14.74
CA MET A 44 -0.11 8.77 -15.30
C MET A 44 -0.60 9.55 -16.51
N GLY A 45 0.25 10.35 -17.17
CA GLY A 45 -0.11 10.94 -18.46
C GLY A 45 -0.36 9.85 -19.51
N ALA A 46 -1.39 10.02 -20.34
CA ALA A 46 -1.82 9.07 -21.37
C ALA A 46 -0.81 8.87 -22.51
N LYS A 47 0.20 9.75 -22.61
CA LYS A 47 1.28 9.65 -23.59
C LYS A 47 2.63 9.59 -22.88
N GLY A 48 3.34 8.48 -23.05
CA GLY A 48 4.77 8.41 -22.75
C GLY A 48 5.57 9.37 -23.64
N ASP A 49 6.75 9.80 -23.19
CA ASP A 49 7.61 10.64 -24.04
C ASP A 49 8.04 9.85 -25.28
N GLU A 50 7.88 10.46 -26.45
CA GLU A 50 8.47 9.97 -27.70
C GLU A 50 10.01 10.17 -27.72
N ASP A 51 10.52 10.99 -26.78
CA ASP A 51 11.94 11.29 -26.62
C ASP A 51 12.55 10.49 -25.44
N ASP A 52 13.09 9.32 -25.79
CA ASP A 52 13.81 8.40 -24.88
C ASP A 52 15.07 9.02 -24.22
N SER A 53 15.47 10.25 -24.61
CA SER A 53 16.68 10.91 -24.11
C SER A 53 16.46 11.72 -22.82
N ASN A 54 15.21 11.97 -22.42
CA ASN A 54 14.91 12.74 -21.20
C ASN A 54 13.61 12.27 -20.51
N PRO A 55 13.60 11.07 -19.93
CA PRO A 55 12.51 10.57 -19.07
C PRO A 55 12.28 11.52 -17.89
N ARG A 56 11.13 12.20 -17.89
CA ARG A 56 10.74 13.23 -16.90
C ARG A 56 9.54 12.81 -16.05
N PHE A 57 9.06 11.58 -16.18
CA PHE A 57 7.87 11.10 -15.51
C PHE A 57 8.22 10.42 -14.18
N LEU A 58 8.75 11.19 -13.24
CA LEU A 58 9.18 10.65 -11.94
C LEU A 58 8.23 10.96 -10.79
N ASP A 59 7.19 11.75 -11.04
CA ASP A 59 6.25 12.18 -10.01
C ASP A 59 4.81 11.82 -10.38
N TRP A 60 4.11 11.28 -9.40
CA TRP A 60 2.67 11.05 -9.47
C TRP A 60 1.94 12.39 -9.35
N SER A 61 0.91 12.58 -10.18
CA SER A 61 0.06 13.76 -10.06
C SER A 61 -0.72 13.79 -8.74
N ASP A 62 -1.24 14.96 -8.38
CA ASP A 62 -2.17 15.10 -7.26
C ASP A 62 -3.44 14.24 -7.43
N CYS A 63 -3.90 14.03 -8.67
CA CYS A 63 -5.00 13.12 -9.00
C CYS A 63 -4.64 11.66 -8.74
N SER A 64 -3.48 11.22 -9.22
CA SER A 64 -2.97 9.87 -9.00
C SER A 64 -2.87 9.54 -7.51
N LYS A 65 -2.39 10.49 -6.70
CA LYS A 65 -2.32 10.37 -5.23
C LYS A 65 -3.72 10.21 -4.61
N LYS A 66 -4.72 10.98 -5.06
CA LYS A 66 -6.13 10.83 -4.63
C LYS A 66 -6.73 9.48 -5.03
N HIS A 67 -6.41 8.98 -6.22
CA HIS A 67 -6.85 7.65 -6.68
C HIS A 67 -6.25 6.54 -5.82
N LEU A 68 -4.95 6.63 -5.55
CA LEU A 68 -4.27 5.72 -4.64
C LEU A 68 -4.96 5.71 -3.29
N ASP A 69 -5.16 6.86 -2.65
CA ASP A 69 -5.84 6.95 -1.35
C ASP A 69 -7.22 6.28 -1.35
N LYS A 70 -8.02 6.47 -2.40
CA LYS A 70 -9.32 5.81 -2.56
C LYS A 70 -9.18 4.30 -2.66
N TRP A 71 -8.26 3.79 -3.49
CA TRP A 71 -8.04 2.36 -3.67
C TRP A 71 -7.57 1.70 -2.37
N LEU A 72 -6.61 2.36 -1.74
CA LEU A 72 -6.04 2.05 -0.45
C LEU A 72 -7.10 1.96 0.67
N ASN A 73 -8.17 2.77 0.61
CA ASN A 73 -9.29 2.74 1.56
C ASN A 73 -10.33 1.65 1.27
N LYS A 74 -10.31 1.00 0.11
CA LYS A 74 -11.27 -0.07 -0.25
C LYS A 74 -10.91 -1.47 0.31
N ASN A 75 -10.00 -1.55 1.28
CA ASN A 75 -9.50 -2.80 1.89
C ASN A 75 -8.86 -3.79 0.88
N PHE A 76 -8.35 -3.31 -0.27
CA PHE A 76 -7.60 -4.14 -1.23
C PHE A 76 -6.12 -4.33 -0.86
N ARG A 77 -5.65 -3.69 0.21
CA ARG A 77 -4.24 -3.73 0.64
C ARG A 77 -3.81 -5.02 1.36
N ASN A 78 -4.72 -5.97 1.57
CA ASN A 78 -4.45 -7.06 2.51
C ASN A 78 -3.21 -7.89 2.16
N CYS A 79 -2.86 -8.03 0.86
CA CYS A 79 -1.64 -8.69 0.41
C CYS A 79 -0.39 -7.79 0.33
N LEU A 80 -0.52 -6.49 0.56
CA LEU A 80 0.58 -5.51 0.52
C LEU A 80 1.08 -5.13 1.92
N ASN A 81 0.44 -5.62 2.98
CA ASN A 81 0.78 -5.28 4.36
C ASN A 81 1.96 -6.11 4.91
N ASN A 82 2.38 -7.17 4.22
CA ASN A 82 3.52 -7.97 4.65
C ASN A 82 4.82 -7.47 4.02
N VAL A 83 5.83 -7.26 4.85
CA VAL A 83 7.20 -7.02 4.39
C VAL A 83 7.75 -8.30 3.74
N PRO A 84 8.31 -8.24 2.53
CA PRO A 84 8.91 -9.40 1.86
C PRO A 84 10.11 -9.92 2.66
N THR A 85 10.28 -11.25 2.70
CA THR A 85 11.36 -11.91 3.46
C THR A 85 12.64 -12.13 2.66
N ALA A 86 12.60 -11.88 1.34
CA ALA A 86 13.75 -11.98 0.46
C ALA A 86 13.70 -10.82 -0.54
N VAL A 87 14.67 -9.91 -0.43
CA VAL A 87 14.98 -8.93 -1.48
C VAL A 87 16.15 -9.53 -2.27
N ILE A 88 15.99 -9.69 -3.58
CA ILE A 88 16.93 -10.39 -4.48
C ILE A 88 18.07 -9.46 -4.93
N ASP A 89 18.09 -8.22 -4.45
CA ASP A 89 19.01 -7.18 -4.91
C ASP A 89 20.18 -6.91 -3.95
N ILE A 90 21.12 -6.07 -4.39
CA ILE A 90 22.21 -5.55 -3.57
C ILE A 90 21.62 -4.59 -2.53
N PRO A 91 21.87 -4.80 -1.22
CA PRO A 91 21.35 -3.92 -0.17
C PRO A 91 21.68 -2.44 -0.42
N GLN A 92 20.68 -1.57 -0.36
CA GLN A 92 20.81 -0.14 -0.60
C GLN A 92 20.18 0.69 0.52
N CYS A 93 21.04 1.17 1.41
CA CYS A 93 20.63 2.07 2.48
C CYS A 93 19.96 3.35 1.96
N GLY A 94 18.75 3.59 2.45
CA GLY A 94 17.90 4.74 2.14
C GLY A 94 16.81 4.46 1.11
N ASN A 95 16.59 3.20 0.71
CA ASN A 95 15.49 2.81 -0.18
C ASN A 95 14.18 2.50 0.58
N GLY A 96 14.20 2.56 1.91
CA GLY A 96 13.04 2.35 2.79
C GLY A 96 12.72 0.87 3.04
N VAL A 97 13.58 -0.06 2.63
CA VAL A 97 13.42 -1.50 2.84
C VAL A 97 14.59 -1.99 3.67
N VAL A 98 14.31 -2.62 4.82
CA VAL A 98 15.38 -3.18 5.65
C VAL A 98 15.95 -4.43 4.97
N GLU A 99 17.18 -4.33 4.49
CA GLU A 99 17.88 -5.39 3.78
C GLU A 99 18.99 -6.06 4.62
N ILE A 100 19.66 -7.07 4.04
CA ILE A 100 20.72 -7.79 4.73
C ILE A 100 21.87 -6.82 5.07
N GLY A 101 22.18 -6.69 6.37
CA GLY A 101 23.25 -5.83 6.87
C GLY A 101 22.77 -4.51 7.47
N GLU A 102 21.48 -4.21 7.35
CA GLU A 102 20.83 -3.04 7.92
C GLU A 102 20.05 -3.39 9.18
N GLU A 103 19.97 -2.46 10.12
CA GLU A 103 19.13 -2.59 11.32
C GLU A 103 17.81 -1.83 11.18
N CYS A 104 17.79 -0.83 10.28
CA CYS A 104 16.65 0.00 9.95
C CYS A 104 16.89 0.70 8.62
N ASP A 105 15.83 1.07 7.92
CA ASP A 105 15.86 1.98 6.77
C ASP A 105 14.59 2.83 6.81
N CYS A 106 14.74 4.14 6.89
CA CYS A 106 13.64 5.12 6.93
C CYS A 106 13.64 6.03 5.70
N GLY A 107 14.37 5.66 4.64
CA GLY A 107 14.55 6.47 3.45
C GLY A 107 15.68 7.48 3.58
N HIS A 108 15.75 8.41 2.62
CA HIS A 108 16.75 9.46 2.64
C HIS A 108 16.45 10.55 3.70
N ALA A 109 17.43 11.41 3.97
CA ALA A 109 17.34 12.42 5.04
C ALA A 109 16.14 13.39 4.95
N LYS A 110 15.50 13.53 3.78
CA LYS A 110 14.30 14.36 3.60
C LYS A 110 12.99 13.60 3.86
N GLU A 111 13.04 12.28 3.84
CA GLU A 111 11.89 11.37 3.93
C GLU A 111 11.80 10.72 5.30
N CYS A 112 12.94 10.51 5.95
CA CYS A 112 13.02 9.88 7.27
C CYS A 112 12.41 10.76 8.36
N ASP A 113 11.31 10.28 8.94
CA ASP A 113 10.55 10.96 10.00
C ASP A 113 10.75 10.31 11.38
N THR A 114 11.86 9.61 11.59
CA THR A 114 12.18 8.98 12.88
C THR A 114 13.59 9.32 13.34
N ILE A 115 13.73 9.54 14.64
CA ILE A 115 15.03 9.73 15.30
C ILE A 115 15.76 8.41 15.60
N CYS A 116 15.08 7.28 15.39
CA CYS A 116 15.56 5.96 15.79
C CYS A 116 16.52 5.33 14.78
N CYS A 117 16.62 5.88 13.57
CA CYS A 117 17.44 5.35 12.48
C CYS A 117 18.40 6.41 11.92
N ASP A 118 19.66 6.03 11.73
CA ASP A 118 20.65 6.86 11.05
C ASP A 118 20.56 6.66 9.52
N THR A 119 20.10 7.69 8.81
CA THR A 119 19.86 7.69 7.36
C THR A 119 21.12 7.49 6.49
N LYS A 120 22.32 7.60 7.06
CA LYS A 120 23.58 7.40 6.31
C LYS A 120 24.13 6.00 6.46
N THR A 121 23.79 5.34 7.56
CA THR A 121 24.37 4.04 7.92
C THR A 121 23.35 2.92 7.99
N CYS A 122 22.05 3.22 7.97
CA CYS A 122 20.95 2.27 8.12
C CYS A 122 21.09 1.42 9.38
N ARG A 123 21.50 2.10 10.46
CA ARG A 123 21.70 1.55 11.79
C ARG A 123 20.86 2.28 12.81
N LEU A 124 20.53 1.58 13.89
CA LEU A 124 19.82 2.17 15.01
C LEU A 124 20.67 3.27 15.66
N THR A 125 20.02 4.36 16.05
CA THR A 125 20.67 5.42 16.82
C THR A 125 21.00 4.95 18.24
N ALA A 126 21.84 5.70 18.96
CA ALA A 126 22.30 5.27 20.28
C ALA A 126 21.12 5.03 21.24
N ASN A 127 21.08 3.84 21.86
CA ASN A 127 20.02 3.34 22.76
C ASN A 127 18.69 2.96 22.11
N ALA A 128 18.56 3.09 20.78
CA ALA A 128 17.40 2.56 20.08
C ALA A 128 17.45 1.03 20.05
N THR A 129 16.28 0.40 20.22
CA THR A 129 16.10 -1.06 20.11
C THR A 129 15.12 -1.43 19.00
N CYS A 130 14.50 -0.42 18.39
CA CYS A 130 13.70 -0.51 17.17
C CYS A 130 13.64 0.86 16.49
N ALA A 131 13.29 0.87 15.20
CA ALA A 131 13.08 2.10 14.42
C ALA A 131 11.91 2.02 13.42
N ALA A 132 11.21 0.89 13.39
CA ALA A 132 10.09 0.66 12.47
C ALA A 132 9.11 -0.37 13.03
N GLY A 133 7.89 -0.35 12.49
CA GLY A 133 6.79 -1.25 12.82
C GLY A 133 5.82 -0.68 13.86
N ALA A 134 4.54 -1.06 13.74
CA ALA A 134 3.46 -0.51 14.60
C ALA A 134 3.54 -0.91 16.08
N CYS A 135 4.47 -1.78 16.46
CA CYS A 135 4.81 -2.10 17.85
C CYS A 135 6.13 -1.48 18.32
N CYS A 136 6.69 -0.51 17.58
CA CYS A 136 7.80 0.31 18.01
C CYS A 136 7.29 1.72 18.37
N ASP A 137 7.62 2.19 19.56
CA ASP A 137 7.46 3.59 19.91
C ASP A 137 8.59 4.39 19.24
N LEU A 138 8.26 5.19 18.22
CA LEU A 138 9.24 5.96 17.44
C LEU A 138 9.73 7.23 18.15
N GLU A 139 9.15 7.60 19.30
CA GLU A 139 9.64 8.70 20.14
C GLU A 139 10.69 8.21 21.13
N THR A 140 10.50 7.01 21.69
CA THR A 140 11.44 6.41 22.66
C THR A 140 12.40 5.39 22.02
N CYS A 141 12.14 4.98 20.78
CA CYS A 141 12.87 3.95 20.05
C CYS A 141 12.88 2.59 20.76
N THR A 142 11.79 2.27 21.46
CA THR A 142 11.63 1.01 22.21
C THR A 142 10.35 0.27 21.83
N PRO A 143 10.33 -1.08 21.87
CA PRO A 143 9.13 -1.84 21.62
C PRO A 143 8.02 -1.54 22.63
N HIS A 144 6.80 -1.40 22.13
CA HIS A 144 5.62 -1.35 22.97
C HIS A 144 5.44 -2.64 23.78
N PRO A 145 4.86 -2.56 25.00
CA PRO A 145 4.65 -3.71 25.85
C PRO A 145 3.64 -4.70 25.25
N ARG A 146 3.63 -5.92 25.79
CA ARG A 146 2.63 -6.93 25.42
C ARG A 146 1.22 -6.41 25.69
N GLY A 147 0.31 -6.59 24.74
CA GLY A 147 -1.06 -6.12 24.86
C GLY A 147 -1.28 -4.67 24.45
N TRP A 148 -0.24 -3.96 23.99
CA TRP A 148 -0.41 -2.67 23.32
C TRP A 148 -1.15 -2.86 22.00
N LYS A 149 -2.21 -2.09 21.74
CA LYS A 149 -2.99 -2.23 20.51
C LYS A 149 -2.24 -1.58 19.36
N CYS A 150 -1.88 -2.37 18.34
CA CYS A 150 -1.13 -1.89 17.18
C CYS A 150 -1.98 -1.74 15.92
N ARG A 151 -3.18 -2.33 15.90
CA ARG A 151 -4.16 -2.11 14.84
C ARG A 151 -5.56 -2.11 15.42
N GLU A 152 -6.36 -1.13 15.01
CA GLU A 152 -7.79 -1.08 15.31
C GLU A 152 -8.57 -2.02 14.40
N ALA A 153 -9.70 -2.52 14.90
CA ALA A 153 -10.69 -3.19 14.06
C ALA A 153 -11.32 -2.18 13.09
N ARG A 154 -11.34 -2.51 11.80
CA ARG A 154 -11.91 -1.64 10.75
C ARG A 154 -13.43 -1.70 10.72
N GLU A 155 -13.99 -2.88 10.95
CA GLU A 155 -15.44 -3.13 10.89
C GLU A 155 -15.88 -4.17 11.92
N ALA A 156 -17.18 -4.44 11.99
CA ALA A 156 -17.77 -5.39 12.94
C ALA A 156 -17.26 -6.83 12.82
N CYS A 157 -16.68 -7.21 11.67
CA CYS A 157 -16.17 -8.56 11.40
C CYS A 157 -14.64 -8.68 11.45
N ASP A 158 -13.98 -7.58 11.78
CA ASP A 158 -12.54 -7.48 11.93
C ASP A 158 -12.17 -7.42 13.42
N LEU A 159 -11.02 -7.97 13.81
CA LEU A 159 -10.55 -7.96 15.19
C LEU A 159 -9.36 -7.01 15.35
N PRO A 160 -9.17 -6.37 16.51
CA PRO A 160 -7.97 -5.58 16.75
C PRO A 160 -6.77 -6.50 17.07
N GLU A 161 -5.57 -6.10 16.67
CA GLU A 161 -4.32 -6.79 17.02
C GLU A 161 -3.51 -6.03 18.07
N PHE A 162 -2.76 -6.83 18.82
CA PHE A 162 -1.97 -6.38 19.94
C PHE A 162 -0.54 -6.89 19.85
N CYS A 163 0.40 -6.04 20.24
CA CYS A 163 1.81 -6.35 20.31
C CYS A 163 2.06 -7.56 21.21
N ARG A 164 2.92 -8.47 20.77
CA ARG A 164 3.35 -9.63 21.56
C ARG A 164 4.30 -9.25 22.70
N GLY A 165 4.85 -8.03 22.66
CA GLY A 165 5.89 -7.53 23.55
C GLY A 165 7.27 -8.13 23.26
N GLY A 166 8.23 -7.88 24.15
CA GLY A 166 9.62 -8.26 23.94
C GLY A 166 10.27 -7.39 22.85
N SER A 167 11.14 -7.97 22.03
CA SER A 167 11.79 -7.27 20.91
C SER A 167 10.96 -7.26 19.62
N ASN A 168 9.73 -7.79 19.62
CA ASN A 168 8.92 -7.86 18.41
C ASN A 168 8.21 -6.54 18.12
N THR A 169 8.63 -5.87 17.05
CA THR A 169 8.14 -4.54 16.64
C THR A 169 7.08 -4.60 15.54
N ARG A 170 6.87 -5.78 14.95
CA ARG A 170 5.83 -6.02 13.96
C ARG A 170 4.51 -6.37 14.66
N CYS A 171 3.45 -5.65 14.27
CA CYS A 171 2.08 -6.02 14.66
C CYS A 171 1.76 -7.41 14.09
N PRO A 172 1.11 -8.30 14.85
CA PRO A 172 0.71 -9.61 14.34
C PRO A 172 -0.13 -9.51 13.05
N ASP A 173 -0.18 -10.61 12.31
CA ASP A 173 -1.00 -10.68 11.10
C ASP A 173 -2.48 -10.41 11.40
N ASP A 174 -3.13 -9.75 10.44
CA ASP A 174 -4.54 -9.35 10.49
C ASP A 174 -5.45 -10.59 10.66
N VAL A 175 -6.25 -10.58 11.72
CA VAL A 175 -7.20 -11.65 12.04
C VAL A 175 -8.63 -11.14 12.06
N THR A 176 -9.52 -11.97 11.56
CA THR A 176 -10.94 -11.63 11.40
C THR A 176 -11.81 -12.58 12.22
N LYS A 177 -13.07 -12.19 12.44
CA LYS A 177 -14.07 -13.07 13.06
C LYS A 177 -14.31 -14.29 12.17
N MET A 178 -14.79 -15.36 12.80
CA MET A 178 -15.14 -16.58 12.09
C MET A 178 -16.20 -16.31 11.01
N GLU A 179 -16.01 -16.93 9.86
CA GLU A 179 -16.97 -16.94 8.76
C GLU A 179 -18.37 -17.37 9.26
N GLY A 180 -19.40 -16.59 8.93
CA GLY A 180 -20.78 -16.84 9.36
C GLY A 180 -21.19 -16.16 10.67
N GLU A 181 -20.26 -15.61 11.47
CA GLU A 181 -20.59 -14.89 12.71
C GLU A 181 -21.61 -13.78 12.45
N PRO A 182 -22.68 -13.65 13.27
CA PRO A 182 -23.66 -12.58 13.11
C PRO A 182 -23.02 -11.20 13.26
N CYS A 183 -23.38 -10.29 12.36
CA CYS A 183 -22.97 -8.89 12.39
C CYS A 183 -24.16 -7.99 12.02
N PRO A 184 -24.11 -6.65 12.23
CA PRO A 184 -25.29 -5.78 12.11
C PRO A 184 -26.07 -5.88 10.78
N GLN A 185 -25.40 -6.25 9.68
CA GLN A 185 -25.99 -6.33 8.33
C GLN A 185 -25.94 -7.73 7.72
N GLY A 186 -25.75 -8.79 8.52
CA GLY A 186 -25.72 -10.17 8.04
C GLY A 186 -24.74 -11.05 8.79
N SER A 187 -23.82 -11.65 8.05
CA SER A 187 -22.81 -12.56 8.58
C SER A 187 -21.41 -12.14 8.15
N CYS A 188 -20.41 -12.45 8.97
CA CYS A 188 -19.03 -12.16 8.63
C CYS A 188 -18.56 -13.02 7.45
N TYR A 189 -17.98 -12.36 6.44
CA TYR A 189 -17.28 -13.03 5.35
C TYR A 189 -15.98 -12.31 4.99
N HIS A 190 -14.83 -12.99 5.08
CA HIS A 190 -13.50 -12.39 4.86
C HIS A 190 -13.29 -11.05 5.59
N GLY A 191 -13.67 -10.99 6.87
CA GLY A 191 -13.53 -9.78 7.70
C GLY A 191 -14.53 -8.65 7.42
N ARG A 192 -15.46 -8.82 6.48
CA ARG A 192 -16.52 -7.84 6.20
C ARG A 192 -17.86 -8.28 6.75
N CYS A 193 -18.64 -7.30 7.17
CA CYS A 193 -20.02 -7.53 7.57
C CYS A 193 -20.97 -7.32 6.40
N GLY A 194 -21.70 -8.34 6.00
CA GLY A 194 -22.78 -8.21 5.04
C GLY A 194 -23.60 -9.49 4.95
N THR A 195 -24.76 -9.42 4.34
CA THR A 195 -25.33 -10.64 3.78
C THR A 195 -24.51 -10.98 2.53
N TYR A 196 -24.55 -12.22 2.04
CA TYR A 196 -24.17 -12.52 0.66
C TYR A 196 -25.22 -11.84 -0.25
N ASN A 197 -25.24 -10.51 -0.23
CA ASN A 197 -26.23 -9.68 -0.89
C ASN A 197 -25.80 -9.60 -2.34
N LEU A 198 -26.22 -10.59 -3.10
CA LEU A 198 -25.99 -10.66 -4.53
C LEU A 198 -26.44 -9.35 -5.21
N ASP A 199 -27.46 -8.64 -4.71
CA ASP A 199 -27.86 -7.34 -5.26
C ASP A 199 -26.78 -6.26 -5.03
N GLU A 200 -26.10 -6.22 -3.88
CA GLU A 200 -24.98 -5.30 -3.67
C GLU A 200 -23.77 -5.66 -4.52
N MET A 201 -23.46 -6.95 -4.69
CA MET A 201 -22.43 -7.40 -5.63
C MET A 201 -22.79 -7.00 -7.07
N CYS A 202 -24.07 -7.14 -7.44
CA CYS A 202 -24.59 -6.71 -8.73
C CYS A 202 -24.47 -5.19 -8.90
N ARG A 203 -24.76 -4.39 -7.87
CA ARG A 203 -24.60 -2.93 -7.90
C ARG A 203 -23.14 -2.50 -7.96
N ALA A 204 -22.25 -3.21 -7.28
CA ALA A 204 -20.82 -2.94 -7.33
C ALA A 204 -20.25 -3.18 -8.74
N LEU A 205 -20.73 -4.19 -9.45
CA LEU A 205 -20.29 -4.53 -10.81
C LEU A 205 -20.98 -3.69 -11.91
N TRP A 206 -22.28 -3.45 -11.79
CA TRP A 206 -23.12 -2.87 -12.85
C TRP A 206 -23.75 -1.52 -12.51
N GLY A 207 -23.42 -0.96 -11.34
CA GLY A 207 -23.86 0.36 -10.89
C GLY A 207 -25.17 0.35 -10.09
N PRO A 208 -25.58 1.52 -9.53
CA PRO A 208 -26.67 1.63 -8.55
C PRO A 208 -28.06 1.23 -9.09
N THR A 209 -28.24 1.25 -10.41
CA THR A 209 -29.50 0.86 -11.07
C THR A 209 -29.64 -0.66 -11.25
N SER A 210 -28.58 -1.41 -10.95
CA SER A 210 -28.60 -2.87 -10.97
C SER A 210 -29.38 -3.38 -9.76
N ASN A 211 -30.55 -3.98 -10.01
CA ASN A 211 -31.53 -4.27 -8.96
C ASN A 211 -31.91 -5.74 -8.82
N THR A 212 -31.21 -6.66 -9.50
CA THR A 212 -31.60 -8.06 -9.49
C THR A 212 -30.42 -9.00 -9.66
N VAL A 213 -30.21 -9.84 -8.65
CA VAL A 213 -29.66 -11.19 -8.83
C VAL A 213 -30.34 -11.85 -10.03
N GLY A 214 -29.54 -12.41 -10.94
CA GLY A 214 -30.08 -13.21 -12.04
C GLY A 214 -30.95 -14.36 -11.52
N LYS A 215 -31.92 -14.81 -12.31
CA LYS A 215 -32.75 -15.98 -11.95
C LYS A 215 -31.85 -17.20 -11.71
N ASP A 216 -32.26 -18.11 -10.83
CA ASP A 216 -31.53 -19.36 -10.54
C ASP A 216 -31.22 -20.19 -11.79
N SER A 217 -32.02 -20.05 -12.85
CA SER A 217 -31.78 -20.69 -14.15
C SER A 217 -30.52 -20.23 -14.89
N CYS A 218 -29.89 -19.14 -14.43
CA CYS A 218 -28.66 -18.58 -15.01
C CYS A 218 -27.38 -19.14 -14.36
N ARG A 219 -27.49 -20.15 -13.50
CA ARG A 219 -26.36 -20.80 -12.81
C ARG A 219 -25.61 -21.79 -13.69
#